data_AF-A0A0L0FE28-F1
#
_entry.id   AF-A0A0L0FE28-F1
#
_cell.length_a   1.000
_cell.length_b   1.000
_cell.length_c   1.000
_cell.angle_alpha   90.00
_cell.angle_beta   90.00
_cell.angle_gamma   90.00
#
_symmetry.space_group_name_H-M   'P 1'
#
loop_
_entity.id
_entity.type
_entity.pdbx_description
1 polymer ?
#
loop_
_entity_poly.entity_id
_entity_poly.type
_entity_poly.pdbx_seq_one_letter_code
_entity_poly.pdbx_strand_id
1 'polypeptide(L)'
;MYRNGLPGGAATTKESEAEVQKIIDADGRDWDTSLARLTKADPIYAPTLCRNDWYRLKRALVIVHSTGKPVSYFKKNENITRSEQDYDFRCFFLTQPRLDFCLKSDARCEEIVDRGLIEETAKIYGMGLLYEHTVGSAIGYKQAIQYLNAEWLTPLKISRQRKSRRLLKFISDYQATVRRYARTQMGYHNKDTQFMWLDASEPDVQVREEQLITSIKQLYESTEADYESALAENAEFRTASYQITPKEEKLMKRWIPENTLYNTPQHIEAKLESIEAALIVHKMLEVEEKTTDDEKTPVVLSKRAKNRSLEGR
;
A
#
# COMPACT_ATOMS: atom_id res chain seq x y z
N MET A 1 3.08 -11.74 5.78
CA MET A 1 1.85 -11.53 6.60
C MET A 1 0.77 -12.58 6.32
N TYR A 2 0.37 -12.85 5.08
CA TYR A 2 -0.71 -13.83 4.81
C TYR A 2 -0.28 -15.31 4.94
N ARG A 3 0.98 -15.66 4.67
CA ARG A 3 1.50 -17.05 4.79
C ARG A 3 1.39 -17.57 6.23
N ASN A 4 1.80 -16.78 7.20
CA ASN A 4 1.84 -17.20 8.59
C ASN A 4 0.45 -17.19 9.23
N GLY A 5 -0.64 -17.11 8.45
CA GLY A 5 -2.00 -16.99 8.96
C GLY A 5 -2.23 -15.76 9.83
N LEU A 6 -3.47 -15.60 10.29
CA LEU A 6 -3.71 -14.83 11.51
C LEU A 6 -3.00 -15.56 12.65
N PRO A 7 -2.39 -14.86 13.62
CA PRO A 7 -1.99 -15.49 14.88
C PRO A 7 -3.18 -16.32 15.38
N GLY A 8 -2.94 -17.48 15.99
CA GLY A 8 -4.00 -18.40 16.46
C GLY A 8 -4.94 -17.87 17.55
N GLY A 9 -5.22 -16.57 17.58
CA GLY A 9 -6.29 -15.94 18.33
C GLY A 9 -7.61 -15.98 17.56
N ALA A 10 -8.70 -16.07 18.32
CA ALA A 10 -10.06 -16.08 17.79
C ALA A 10 -10.30 -14.91 16.81
N ALA A 11 -11.18 -15.15 15.83
CA ALA A 11 -11.58 -14.13 14.87
C ALA A 11 -12.10 -12.90 15.61
N THR A 12 -11.45 -11.76 15.39
CA THR A 12 -11.89 -10.49 15.93
C THR A 12 -13.22 -10.08 15.31
N THR A 13 -14.22 -9.81 16.13
CA THR A 13 -15.52 -9.31 15.67
C THR A 13 -15.51 -7.78 15.62
N LYS A 14 -16.35 -7.19 14.77
CA LYS A 14 -16.54 -5.73 14.74
C LYS A 14 -17.01 -5.19 16.09
N GLU A 15 -17.72 -6.01 16.86
CA GLU A 15 -18.20 -5.71 18.20
C GLU A 15 -17.04 -5.50 19.18
N SER A 16 -16.06 -6.41 19.21
CA SER A 16 -14.92 -6.27 20.13
C SER A 16 -14.02 -5.09 19.75
N GLU A 17 -13.91 -4.74 18.47
CA GLU A 17 -13.22 -3.53 18.04
C GLU A 17 -13.93 -2.24 18.48
N ALA A 18 -15.27 -2.23 18.49
CA ALA A 18 -16.07 -1.11 18.95
C ALA A 18 -15.99 -0.95 20.48
N GLU A 19 -16.01 -2.05 21.23
CA GLU A 19 -15.87 -2.03 22.68
C GLU A 19 -14.49 -1.51 23.11
N VAL A 20 -13.41 -1.99 22.49
CA VAL A 20 -12.08 -1.45 22.76
C VAL A 20 -11.96 0.01 22.34
N GLN A 21 -12.63 0.43 21.26
CA GLN A 21 -12.66 1.85 20.91
C GLN A 21 -13.29 2.70 22.02
N LYS A 22 -14.41 2.25 22.62
CA LYS A 22 -15.03 2.92 23.76
C LYS A 22 -14.08 3.01 24.96
N ILE A 23 -13.28 1.97 25.21
CA ILE A 23 -12.27 1.98 26.29
C ILE A 23 -11.20 3.04 26.00
N ILE A 24 -10.67 3.09 24.78
CA ILE A 24 -9.66 4.08 24.38
C ILE A 24 -10.23 5.50 24.45
N ASP A 25 -11.50 5.68 24.05
CA ASP A 25 -12.18 6.98 24.12
C ASP A 25 -12.41 7.42 25.58
N ALA A 26 -12.75 6.48 26.47
CA ALA A 26 -12.88 6.73 27.92
C ALA A 26 -11.54 7.06 28.58
N ASP A 27 -10.44 6.48 28.08
CA ASP A 27 -9.07 6.82 28.45
C ASP A 27 -8.62 8.19 27.84
N GLY A 28 -9.56 8.98 27.28
CA GLY A 28 -9.30 10.30 26.70
C GLY A 28 -8.55 10.27 25.37
N ARG A 29 -8.41 9.08 24.75
CA ARG A 29 -7.51 8.82 23.62
C ARG A 29 -6.05 9.17 23.94
N ASP A 30 -5.65 9.00 25.20
CA ASP A 30 -4.28 9.19 25.64
C ASP A 30 -3.45 7.91 25.47
N TRP A 31 -2.28 8.07 24.83
CA TRP A 31 -1.39 6.95 24.50
C TRP A 31 -0.85 6.28 25.74
N ASP A 32 -0.32 7.06 26.68
CA ASP A 32 0.37 6.53 27.86
C ASP A 32 -0.62 5.81 28.79
N THR A 33 -1.86 6.31 28.90
CA THR A 33 -2.97 5.66 29.63
C THR A 33 -3.37 4.33 28.98
N SER A 34 -3.59 4.33 27.67
CA SER A 34 -3.99 3.11 26.94
C SER A 34 -2.86 2.07 26.91
N LEU A 35 -1.60 2.52 26.85
CA LEU A 35 -0.42 1.66 26.97
C LEU A 35 -0.30 1.09 28.37
N ALA A 36 -0.55 1.86 29.43
CA ALA A 36 -0.55 1.36 30.80
C ALA A 36 -1.61 0.27 31.01
N ARG A 37 -2.78 0.40 30.37
CA ARG A 37 -3.82 -0.65 30.35
C ARG A 37 -3.31 -1.92 29.67
N LEU A 38 -2.68 -1.80 28.50
CA LEU A 38 -2.08 -2.96 27.83
C LEU A 38 -0.95 -3.58 28.67
N THR A 39 -0.08 -2.79 29.28
CA THR A 39 1.02 -3.26 30.13
C THR A 39 0.53 -4.08 31.32
N LYS A 40 -0.63 -3.73 31.90
CA LYS A 40 -1.24 -4.53 32.98
C LYS A 40 -1.70 -5.91 32.49
N ALA A 41 -2.17 -6.01 31.25
CA ALA A 41 -2.67 -7.26 30.67
C ALA A 41 -1.56 -8.10 30.01
N ASP A 42 -0.58 -7.44 29.38
CA ASP A 42 0.50 -8.06 28.62
C ASP A 42 1.81 -7.27 28.80
N PRO A 43 2.52 -7.48 29.93
CA PRO A 43 3.78 -6.80 30.22
C PRO A 43 4.93 -7.19 29.29
N ILE A 44 4.80 -8.29 28.53
CA ILE A 44 5.82 -8.77 27.59
C ILE A 44 5.66 -8.09 26.24
N TYR A 45 4.44 -7.97 25.73
CA TYR A 45 4.19 -7.37 24.42
C TYR A 45 4.19 -5.84 24.45
N ALA A 46 3.66 -5.21 25.50
CA ALA A 46 3.51 -3.75 25.57
C ALA A 46 4.82 -2.97 25.32
N PRO A 47 5.99 -3.37 25.87
CA PRO A 47 7.27 -2.68 25.64
C PRO A 47 7.77 -2.77 24.18
N THR A 48 7.25 -3.70 23.38
CA THR A 48 7.65 -3.88 21.97
C THR A 48 6.98 -2.85 21.05
N LEU A 49 5.95 -2.15 21.53
CA LEU A 49 5.23 -1.16 20.74
C LEU A 49 6.03 0.13 20.60
N CYS A 50 6.12 0.63 19.37
CA CYS A 50 6.61 1.98 19.13
C CYS A 50 5.59 2.99 19.66
N ARG A 51 6.08 4.13 20.19
CA ARG A 51 5.21 5.21 20.69
C ARG A 51 4.23 5.65 19.60
N ASN A 52 2.96 5.80 19.97
CA ASN A 52 1.83 6.16 19.10
C ASN A 52 1.48 5.14 18.00
N ASP A 53 1.92 3.89 18.08
CA ASP A 53 1.40 2.79 17.24
C ASP A 53 0.01 2.36 17.69
N TRP A 54 -0.97 3.25 17.51
CA TRP A 54 -2.36 3.06 17.93
C TRP A 54 -3.01 1.84 17.28
N TYR A 55 -2.59 1.51 16.06
CA TYR A 55 -3.09 0.34 15.35
C TYR A 55 -2.72 -0.95 16.11
N ARG A 56 -1.44 -1.15 16.43
CA ARG A 56 -1.00 -2.35 17.15
C ARG A 56 -1.48 -2.37 18.60
N LEU A 57 -1.50 -1.21 19.26
CA LEU A 57 -2.03 -1.08 20.61
C LEU A 57 -3.52 -1.47 20.67
N LYS A 58 -4.36 -0.87 19.81
CA LYS A 58 -5.79 -1.23 19.71
C LYS A 58 -5.94 -2.71 19.40
N ARG A 59 -5.16 -3.25 18.46
CA ARG A 59 -5.22 -4.67 18.10
C ARG A 59 -4.88 -5.58 19.29
N ALA A 60 -3.85 -5.24 20.06
CA ALA A 60 -3.46 -6.01 21.23
C ALA A 60 -4.54 -5.98 22.32
N LEU A 61 -5.11 -4.80 22.59
CA LEU A 61 -6.23 -4.66 23.51
C LEU A 61 -7.45 -5.47 23.04
N VAL A 62 -7.76 -5.48 21.74
CA VAL A 62 -8.85 -6.31 21.17
C VAL A 62 -8.59 -7.80 21.35
N ILE A 63 -7.35 -8.27 21.18
CA ILE A 63 -7.00 -9.67 21.42
C ILE A 63 -7.19 -10.02 22.90
N VAL A 64 -6.66 -9.20 23.81
CA VAL A 64 -6.79 -9.38 25.26
C VAL A 64 -8.27 -9.40 25.65
N HIS A 65 -9.06 -8.45 25.15
CA HIS A 65 -10.48 -8.31 25.45
C HIS A 65 -11.29 -9.50 24.92
N SER A 66 -11.05 -9.92 23.68
CA SER A 66 -11.84 -10.99 23.03
C SER A 66 -11.47 -12.39 23.53
N THR A 67 -10.21 -12.62 23.90
CA THR A 67 -9.69 -13.96 24.23
C THR A 67 -9.41 -14.15 25.72
N GLY A 68 -9.33 -13.08 26.49
CA GLY A 68 -8.86 -13.09 27.88
C GLY A 68 -7.37 -13.41 28.04
N LYS A 69 -6.63 -13.63 26.94
CA LYS A 69 -5.21 -14.01 26.95
C LYS A 69 -4.34 -12.88 26.41
N PRO A 70 -3.12 -12.69 26.95
CA PRO A 70 -2.19 -11.70 26.42
C PRO A 70 -1.77 -12.05 24.99
N VAL A 71 -1.36 -11.06 24.20
CA VAL A 71 -0.80 -11.28 22.86
C VAL A 71 0.42 -12.18 22.94
N SER A 72 1.25 -12.01 23.96
CA SER A 72 2.42 -12.84 24.24
C SER A 72 2.12 -14.31 24.55
N TYR A 73 0.87 -14.67 24.87
CA TYR A 73 0.46 -16.07 25.02
C TYR A 73 0.41 -16.81 23.69
N PHE A 74 0.04 -16.12 22.62
CA PHE A 74 -0.07 -16.74 21.30
C PHE A 74 1.34 -16.92 20.73
N LYS A 75 1.68 -18.16 20.37
CA LYS A 75 2.93 -18.44 19.66
C LYS A 75 3.00 -17.54 18.44
N LYS A 76 4.09 -16.79 18.29
CA LYS A 76 4.40 -16.18 17.00
C LYS A 76 4.60 -17.32 16.01
N ASN A 77 3.83 -17.31 14.93
CA ASN A 77 3.98 -18.27 13.82
C ASN A 77 5.36 -18.18 13.13
N GLU A 78 6.22 -17.26 13.57
CA GLU A 78 7.63 -17.14 13.20
C GLU A 78 8.49 -18.32 13.70
N ASN A 79 8.05 -19.05 14.73
CA ASN A 79 8.80 -20.17 15.33
C ASN A 79 8.26 -21.56 14.96
N ILE A 80 7.25 -21.64 14.09
CA ILE A 80 6.78 -22.94 13.58
C ILE A 80 7.78 -23.40 12.54
N THR A 81 8.54 -24.45 12.85
CA THR A 81 9.48 -25.02 11.86
C THR A 81 8.69 -25.62 10.71
N ARG A 82 9.31 -25.70 9.52
CA ARG A 82 8.64 -26.26 8.34
C ARG A 82 8.15 -27.69 8.59
N SER A 83 8.94 -28.46 9.33
CA SER A 83 8.63 -29.81 9.81
C SER A 83 7.40 -29.91 10.74
N GLU A 84 6.95 -28.79 11.32
CA GLU A 84 5.73 -28.73 12.16
C GLU A 84 4.47 -28.38 11.34
N GLN A 85 4.59 -28.16 10.02
CA GLN A 85 3.48 -27.80 9.14
C GLN A 85 2.93 -29.03 8.41
N ASP A 86 1.61 -29.06 8.19
CA ASP A 86 0.95 -30.14 7.42
C ASP A 86 1.32 -30.16 5.93
N TYR A 87 2.03 -29.13 5.45
CA TYR A 87 2.37 -28.95 4.04
C TYR A 87 3.81 -28.47 3.87
N ASP A 88 4.47 -29.01 2.84
CA ASP A 88 5.82 -28.61 2.41
C ASP A 88 5.78 -27.28 1.61
N PHE A 89 5.83 -26.14 2.31
CA PHE A 89 5.78 -24.82 1.66
C PHE A 89 7.16 -24.32 1.20
N ARG A 90 7.40 -24.37 -0.12
CA ARG A 90 8.56 -23.78 -0.80
C ARG A 90 8.28 -22.34 -1.22
N CYS A 91 8.99 -21.38 -0.63
CA CYS A 91 8.77 -19.96 -0.88
C CYS A 91 9.93 -19.35 -1.65
N PHE A 92 9.59 -18.55 -2.65
CA PHE A 92 10.57 -17.90 -3.53
C PHE A 92 10.36 -16.39 -3.50
N PHE A 93 11.45 -15.63 -3.43
CA PHE A 93 11.47 -14.18 -3.50
C PHE A 93 12.33 -13.75 -4.68
N LEU A 94 11.71 -13.12 -5.68
CA LEU A 94 12.44 -12.59 -6.83
C LEU A 94 13.04 -11.24 -6.47
N THR A 95 14.35 -11.10 -6.67
CA THR A 95 15.08 -9.86 -6.40
C THR A 95 15.76 -9.33 -7.66
N GLN A 96 16.02 -8.03 -7.69
CA GLN A 96 16.77 -7.33 -8.74
C GLN A 96 17.58 -6.22 -8.09
N PRO A 97 18.66 -5.73 -8.73
CA PRO A 97 19.35 -4.53 -8.32
C PRO A 97 18.35 -3.39 -8.06
N ARG A 98 18.51 -2.74 -6.90
CA ARG A 98 17.49 -1.84 -6.37
C ARG A 98 17.23 -0.63 -7.26
N LEU A 99 18.28 -0.12 -7.91
CA LEU A 99 18.15 1.01 -8.84
C LEU A 99 17.33 0.61 -10.07
N ASP A 100 17.64 -0.52 -10.69
CA ASP A 100 16.92 -1.02 -11.87
C ASP A 100 15.44 -1.26 -11.55
N PHE A 101 15.17 -1.85 -10.38
CA PHE A 101 13.80 -2.03 -9.90
C PHE A 101 13.07 -0.70 -9.72
N CYS A 102 13.73 0.34 -9.17
CA CYS A 102 13.12 1.65 -8.99
C CYS A 102 12.80 2.31 -10.34
N LEU A 103 13.72 2.25 -11.31
CA LEU A 103 13.49 2.78 -12.67
C LEU A 103 12.32 2.08 -13.36
N LYS A 104 12.31 0.74 -13.38
CA LYS A 104 11.21 -0.05 -13.95
C LYS A 104 9.88 0.24 -13.24
N SER A 105 9.91 0.38 -11.92
CA SER A 105 8.72 0.71 -11.13
C SER A 105 8.18 2.10 -11.45
N ASP A 106 9.06 3.07 -11.64
CA ASP A 106 8.68 4.46 -11.94
C ASP A 106 8.04 4.57 -13.32
N ALA A 107 8.63 3.92 -14.33
CA ALA A 107 8.07 3.82 -15.69
C ALA A 107 6.72 3.10 -15.68
N ARG A 108 6.62 1.95 -14.98
CA ARG A 108 5.36 1.22 -14.82
C ARG A 108 4.27 2.07 -14.17
N CYS A 109 4.61 2.92 -13.20
CA CYS A 109 3.64 3.83 -12.61
C CYS A 109 3.09 4.82 -13.64
N GLU A 110 3.94 5.38 -14.52
CA GLU A 110 3.47 6.24 -15.61
C GLU A 110 2.52 5.50 -16.54
N GLU A 111 2.88 4.28 -16.96
CA GLU A 111 2.04 3.45 -17.84
C GLU A 111 0.67 3.15 -17.22
N ILE A 112 0.61 2.86 -15.91
CA ILE A 112 -0.66 2.59 -15.21
C ILE A 112 -1.53 3.86 -15.18
N VAL A 113 -0.95 5.04 -14.98
CA VAL A 113 -1.68 6.31 -15.05
C VAL A 113 -2.16 6.57 -16.49
N ASP A 114 -1.30 6.31 -17.47
CA ASP A 114 -1.63 6.46 -18.88
C ASP A 114 -2.80 5.55 -19.32
N ARG A 115 -2.80 4.30 -18.86
CA ARG A 115 -3.86 3.31 -19.09
C ARG A 115 -5.16 3.57 -18.33
N GLY A 116 -5.23 4.60 -17.49
CA GLY A 116 -6.50 5.08 -16.95
C GLY A 116 -6.71 4.87 -15.45
N LEU A 117 -5.66 4.81 -14.63
CA LEU A 117 -5.79 4.66 -13.17
C LEU A 117 -6.73 5.70 -12.54
N ILE A 118 -6.60 6.97 -12.94
CA ILE A 118 -7.35 8.07 -12.33
C ILE A 118 -8.81 8.01 -12.77
N GLU A 119 -9.04 7.69 -14.03
CA GLU A 119 -10.34 7.53 -14.66
C GLU A 119 -11.10 6.34 -14.04
N GLU A 120 -10.43 5.19 -13.87
CA GLU A 120 -10.97 4.04 -13.15
C GLU A 120 -11.28 4.40 -11.69
N THR A 121 -10.37 5.12 -11.03
CA THR A 121 -10.61 5.59 -9.65
C THR A 121 -11.85 6.48 -9.60
N ALA A 122 -12.02 7.42 -10.53
CA ALA A 122 -13.19 8.29 -10.61
C ALA A 122 -14.48 7.48 -10.78
N LYS A 123 -14.48 6.46 -11.65
CA LYS A 123 -15.61 5.53 -11.82
C LYS A 123 -16.01 4.86 -10.50
N ILE A 124 -15.06 4.20 -9.84
CA ILE A 124 -15.32 3.45 -8.62
C ILE A 124 -15.71 4.39 -7.48
N TYR A 125 -15.11 5.59 -7.44
CA TYR A 125 -15.46 6.64 -6.48
C TYR A 125 -16.90 7.12 -6.65
N GLY A 126 -17.33 7.41 -7.89
CA GLY A 126 -18.70 7.80 -8.21
C GLY A 126 -19.74 6.73 -7.86
N MET A 127 -19.35 5.46 -7.87
CA MET A 127 -20.19 4.34 -7.41
C MET A 127 -20.31 4.24 -5.88
N GLY A 128 -19.54 5.03 -5.11
CA GLY A 128 -19.54 5.00 -3.65
C GLY A 128 -18.77 3.82 -3.04
N LEU A 129 -17.94 3.12 -3.83
CA LEU A 129 -17.27 1.87 -3.41
C LEU A 129 -15.87 2.07 -2.81
N LEU A 130 -15.34 3.30 -2.77
CA LEU A 130 -14.00 3.58 -2.26
C LEU A 130 -13.98 4.10 -0.81
N TYR A 131 -15.07 4.69 -0.34
CA TYR A 131 -15.19 5.10 1.06
C TYR A 131 -15.44 3.83 1.91
N GLU A 132 -14.72 3.68 3.02
CA GLU A 132 -14.82 2.54 3.97
C GLU A 132 -14.32 1.16 3.50
N HIS A 133 -13.89 1.01 2.24
CA HIS A 133 -13.37 -0.25 1.72
C HIS A 133 -11.83 -0.31 1.68
N THR A 134 -11.28 -1.51 1.84
CA THR A 134 -9.84 -1.79 1.73
C THR A 134 -9.27 -1.38 0.38
N VAL A 135 -10.09 -1.40 -0.67
CA VAL A 135 -9.74 -0.95 -2.03
C VAL A 135 -9.27 0.50 -2.04
N GLY A 136 -9.94 1.40 -1.32
CA GLY A 136 -9.54 2.82 -1.24
C GLY A 136 -8.21 3.05 -0.53
N SER A 137 -7.71 2.05 0.20
CA SER A 137 -6.41 2.09 0.87
C SER A 137 -5.26 1.55 0.01
N ALA A 138 -5.56 0.94 -1.15
CA ALA A 138 -4.54 0.41 -2.05
C ALA A 138 -3.68 1.52 -2.66
N ILE A 139 -2.40 1.21 -2.90
CA ILE A 139 -1.44 2.12 -3.50
C ILE A 139 -1.86 2.40 -4.95
N GLY A 140 -1.88 3.66 -5.35
CA GLY A 140 -2.47 4.12 -6.63
C GLY A 140 -3.82 4.77 -6.36
N TYR A 141 -4.83 3.97 -5.99
CA TYR A 141 -6.18 4.48 -5.67
C TYR A 141 -6.16 5.54 -4.58
N LYS A 142 -5.45 5.29 -3.46
CA LYS A 142 -5.37 6.28 -2.37
C LYS A 142 -4.86 7.64 -2.85
N GLN A 143 -3.79 7.64 -3.66
CA GLN A 143 -3.21 8.86 -4.21
C GLN A 143 -4.16 9.50 -5.23
N ALA A 144 -4.83 8.70 -6.06
CA ALA A 144 -5.75 9.20 -7.08
C ALA A 144 -6.99 9.83 -6.44
N ILE A 145 -7.56 9.22 -5.40
CA ILE A 145 -8.65 9.79 -4.59
C ILE A 145 -8.23 11.14 -4.00
N GLN A 146 -7.03 11.24 -3.42
CA GLN A 146 -6.51 12.50 -2.87
C GLN A 146 -6.38 13.57 -3.95
N TYR A 147 -5.85 13.21 -5.11
CA TYR A 147 -5.70 14.11 -6.26
C TYR A 147 -7.06 14.58 -6.80
N LEU A 148 -8.01 13.67 -7.01
CA LEU A 148 -9.36 14.00 -7.48
C LEU A 148 -10.07 14.96 -6.52
N ASN A 149 -10.04 14.66 -5.22
CA ASN A 149 -10.66 15.51 -4.20
C ASN A 149 -10.02 16.91 -4.12
N ALA A 150 -8.69 17.00 -4.21
CA ALA A 150 -7.99 18.26 -4.06
C ALA A 150 -8.08 19.16 -5.30
N GLU A 151 -8.12 18.58 -6.50
CA GLU A 151 -7.90 19.34 -7.75
C GLU A 151 -9.11 19.36 -8.69
N TRP A 152 -10.06 18.45 -8.51
CA TRP A 152 -11.22 18.31 -9.39
C TRP A 152 -12.56 18.48 -8.68
N LEU A 153 -12.71 17.92 -7.48
CA LEU A 153 -13.98 17.92 -6.72
C LEU A 153 -14.04 19.01 -5.65
N THR A 154 -13.01 19.84 -5.57
CA THR A 154 -12.98 21.01 -4.70
C THR A 154 -13.91 22.10 -5.24
N PRO A 155 -14.60 22.88 -4.37
CA PRO A 155 -15.39 24.05 -4.81
C PRO A 155 -14.55 25.15 -5.46
N LEU A 156 -13.23 25.15 -5.25
CA LEU A 156 -12.33 26.16 -5.79
C LEU A 156 -12.03 25.88 -7.26
N LYS A 157 -12.34 26.83 -8.16
CA LYS A 157 -11.89 26.76 -9.56
C LYS A 157 -10.36 26.90 -9.60
N ILE A 158 -9.69 25.84 -10.06
CA ILE A 158 -8.24 25.78 -10.20
C ILE A 158 -7.86 25.86 -11.68
N SER A 159 -6.85 26.68 -12.00
CA SER A 159 -6.38 26.84 -13.39
C SER A 159 -5.80 25.54 -13.96
N ARG A 160 -5.90 25.38 -15.29
CA ARG A 160 -5.32 24.23 -16.02
C ARG A 160 -3.84 24.04 -15.72
N GLN A 161 -3.05 25.11 -15.77
CA GLN A 161 -1.62 25.06 -15.43
C GLN A 161 -1.35 24.53 -14.01
N ARG A 162 -2.22 24.82 -13.04
CA ARG A 162 -2.09 24.27 -11.69
C ARG A 162 -2.49 22.78 -11.66
N LYS A 163 -3.53 22.37 -12.39
CA LYS A 163 -3.88 20.94 -12.54
C LYS A 163 -2.73 20.12 -13.17
N SER A 164 -2.05 20.66 -14.19
CA SER A 164 -0.87 20.04 -14.82
C SER A 164 0.25 19.80 -13.81
N ARG A 165 0.62 20.82 -13.02
CA ARG A 165 1.65 20.67 -11.97
C ARG A 165 1.23 19.65 -10.90
N ARG A 166 -0.05 19.60 -10.57
CA ARG A 166 -0.58 18.68 -9.56
C ARG A 166 -0.67 17.24 -10.06
N LEU A 167 -0.91 17.03 -11.36
CA LEU A 167 -0.82 15.71 -11.98
C LEU A 167 0.61 15.15 -11.87
N LEU A 168 1.62 15.97 -12.22
CA LEU A 168 3.02 15.57 -12.08
C LEU A 168 3.39 15.27 -10.62
N LYS A 169 2.88 16.06 -9.67
CA LYS A 169 3.06 15.81 -8.24
C LYS A 169 2.41 14.48 -7.81
N PHE A 170 1.20 14.20 -8.29
CA PHE A 170 0.51 12.93 -8.04
C PHE A 170 1.34 11.73 -8.55
N ILE A 171 1.85 11.80 -9.78
CA ILE A 171 2.71 10.74 -10.37
C ILE A 171 3.95 10.53 -9.49
N SER A 172 4.63 11.60 -9.10
CA SER A 172 5.81 11.54 -8.24
C SER A 172 5.51 10.91 -6.86
N ASP A 173 4.38 11.27 -6.24
CA ASP A 173 3.95 10.72 -4.95
C ASP A 173 3.57 9.24 -5.05
N TYR A 174 2.92 8.85 -6.15
CA TYR A 174 2.57 7.47 -6.44
C TYR A 174 3.83 6.62 -6.59
N GLN A 175 4.76 7.04 -7.45
CA GLN A 175 6.06 6.39 -7.64
C GLN A 175 6.83 6.26 -6.31
N ALA A 176 6.91 7.33 -5.51
CA ALA A 176 7.56 7.31 -4.20
C ALA A 176 6.90 6.32 -3.22
N THR A 177 5.56 6.19 -3.27
CA THR A 177 4.83 5.24 -2.43
C THR A 177 5.12 3.80 -2.86
N VAL A 178 5.16 3.52 -4.16
CA VAL A 178 5.53 2.20 -4.69
C VAL A 178 6.96 1.82 -4.29
N ARG A 179 7.93 2.72 -4.42
CA ARG A 179 9.33 2.48 -3.98
C ARG A 179 9.40 2.20 -2.48
N ARG A 180 8.66 2.97 -1.66
CA ARG A 180 8.60 2.75 -0.21
C ARG A 180 8.02 1.37 0.12
N TYR A 181 6.97 0.97 -0.59
CA TYR A 181 6.33 -0.33 -0.40
C TYR A 181 7.27 -1.48 -0.77
N ALA A 182 7.95 -1.40 -1.90
CA ALA A 182 8.95 -2.38 -2.31
C ALA A 182 10.09 -2.51 -1.29
N ARG A 183 10.62 -1.38 -0.79
CA ARG A 183 11.61 -1.39 0.31
C ARG A 183 11.08 -2.09 1.56
N THR A 184 9.83 -1.82 1.94
CA THR A 184 9.21 -2.49 3.09
C THR A 184 9.06 -3.99 2.86
N GLN A 185 8.68 -4.42 1.65
CA GLN A 185 8.62 -5.85 1.28
C GLN A 185 9.99 -6.50 1.41
N MET A 186 11.04 -5.91 0.82
CA MET A 186 12.41 -6.42 0.94
C MET A 186 12.85 -6.54 2.41
N GLY A 187 12.61 -5.50 3.21
CA GLY A 187 12.99 -5.52 4.63
C GLY A 187 12.19 -6.52 5.48
N TYR A 188 10.97 -6.85 5.06
CA TYR A 188 10.16 -7.89 5.70
C TYR A 188 10.69 -9.29 5.34
N HIS A 189 10.83 -9.57 4.04
CA HIS A 189 11.25 -10.89 3.54
C HIS A 189 12.73 -11.19 3.79
N ASN A 190 13.59 -10.18 3.95
CA ASN A 190 15.01 -10.39 4.27
C ASN A 190 15.19 -11.00 5.67
N LYS A 191 14.22 -10.78 6.57
CA LYS A 191 14.20 -11.36 7.92
C LYS A 191 13.58 -12.76 7.95
N ASP A 192 12.88 -13.14 6.88
CA ASP A 192 12.21 -14.44 6.79
C ASP A 192 13.16 -15.45 6.15
N THR A 193 13.65 -16.39 6.97
CA THR A 193 14.62 -17.39 6.53
C THR A 193 14.02 -18.46 5.61
N GLN A 194 12.68 -18.50 5.49
CA GLN A 194 11.97 -19.50 4.71
C GLN A 194 11.86 -19.14 3.23
N PHE A 195 12.28 -17.95 2.81
CA PHE A 195 12.29 -17.54 1.42
C PHE A 195 13.64 -17.83 0.78
N MET A 196 13.59 -18.56 -0.34
CA MET A 196 14.68 -18.67 -1.31
C MET A 196 14.72 -17.41 -2.16
N TRP A 197 15.84 -16.69 -2.14
CA TRP A 197 16.02 -15.48 -2.95
C TRP A 197 16.62 -15.85 -4.31
N LEU A 198 15.93 -15.46 -5.37
CA LEU A 198 16.33 -15.72 -6.75
C LEU A 198 16.61 -14.41 -7.47
N ASP A 199 17.74 -14.35 -8.16
CA ASP A 199 18.07 -13.19 -9.00
C ASP A 199 17.21 -13.18 -10.26
N ALA A 200 16.51 -12.08 -10.48
CA ALA A 200 15.71 -11.80 -11.67
C ALA A 200 16.31 -10.65 -12.48
N SER A 201 17.59 -10.32 -12.29
CA SER A 201 18.27 -9.17 -12.91
C SER A 201 18.49 -9.29 -14.42
N GLU A 202 18.51 -10.51 -14.96
CA GLU A 202 18.74 -10.80 -16.37
C GLU A 202 17.86 -9.91 -17.28
N PRO A 203 18.42 -9.03 -18.12
CA PRO A 203 17.64 -8.09 -18.92
C PRO A 203 16.74 -8.76 -19.96
N ASP A 204 17.17 -9.86 -20.57
CA ASP A 204 16.36 -10.59 -21.54
C ASP A 204 15.21 -11.34 -20.84
N VAL A 205 13.98 -11.14 -21.30
CA VAL A 205 12.80 -11.70 -20.64
C VAL A 205 12.76 -13.22 -20.80
N GLN A 206 13.05 -13.73 -22.00
CA GLN A 206 13.02 -15.15 -22.28
C GLN A 206 14.09 -15.89 -21.49
N VAL A 207 15.32 -15.37 -21.48
CA VAL A 207 16.44 -15.96 -20.72
C VAL A 207 16.14 -15.94 -19.22
N ARG A 208 15.65 -14.80 -18.69
CA ARG A 208 15.27 -14.68 -17.28
C ARG A 208 14.20 -15.68 -16.89
N GLU A 209 13.15 -15.82 -17.70
CA GLU A 209 12.06 -16.76 -17.45
C GLU A 209 12.58 -18.21 -17.44
N GLU A 210 13.39 -18.59 -18.42
CA GLU A 210 13.97 -19.93 -18.51
C GLU A 210 14.86 -20.25 -17.29
N GLN A 211 15.73 -19.32 -16.89
CA GLN A 211 16.56 -19.44 -15.69
C GLN A 211 15.72 -19.62 -14.43
N LEU A 212 14.76 -18.72 -14.19
CA LEU A 212 13.91 -18.76 -13.00
C LEU A 212 13.07 -20.04 -12.94
N ILE A 213 12.46 -20.46 -14.05
CA ILE A 213 11.66 -21.68 -14.11
C ILE A 213 12.53 -22.90 -13.81
N THR A 214 13.73 -22.97 -14.40
CA THR A 214 14.66 -24.07 -14.16
C THR A 214 15.07 -24.16 -12.70
N SER A 215 15.48 -23.03 -12.10
CA SER A 215 15.87 -23.00 -10.68
C SER A 215 14.71 -23.33 -9.75
N ILE A 216 13.51 -22.79 -9.99
CA ILE A 216 12.32 -23.07 -9.17
C ILE A 216 11.94 -24.54 -9.28
N LYS A 217 11.98 -25.14 -10.48
CA LYS A 217 11.66 -26.57 -10.67
C LYS A 217 12.65 -27.48 -9.95
N GLN A 218 13.95 -27.24 -10.10
CA GLN A 218 14.98 -28.00 -9.38
C GLN A 218 14.78 -27.94 -7.86
N LEU A 219 14.52 -26.74 -7.34
CA LEU A 219 14.25 -26.53 -5.93
C LEU A 219 12.88 -27.04 -5.48
N TYR A 220 11.93 -27.25 -6.38
CA TYR A 220 10.62 -27.82 -6.08
C TYR A 220 10.65 -29.36 -6.06
N GLU A 221 11.49 -29.96 -6.92
CA GLU A 221 11.67 -31.41 -7.04
C GLU A 221 12.68 -31.98 -6.04
N SER A 222 13.49 -31.13 -5.39
CA SER A 222 14.47 -31.56 -4.38
C SER A 222 13.81 -32.16 -3.13
N THR A 223 14.58 -32.90 -2.33
CA THR A 223 14.10 -33.31 -1.02
C THR A 223 13.96 -32.11 -0.07
N GLU A 224 13.23 -32.28 1.04
CA GLU A 224 13.10 -31.22 2.06
C GLU A 224 14.47 -30.84 2.65
N ALA A 225 15.31 -31.84 2.96
CA ALA A 225 16.66 -31.64 3.48
C ALA A 225 17.55 -30.87 2.49
N ASP A 226 17.48 -31.21 1.19
CA ASP A 226 18.25 -30.50 0.16
C ASP A 226 17.78 -29.05 0.02
N TYR A 227 16.46 -28.80 0.10
CA TYR A 227 15.91 -27.45 0.05
C TYR A 227 16.34 -26.61 1.27
N GLU A 228 16.36 -27.20 2.46
CA GLU A 228 16.84 -26.53 3.67
C GLU A 228 18.34 -26.20 3.60
N SER A 229 19.16 -27.11 3.05
CA SER A 229 20.57 -26.83 2.77
C SER A 229 20.73 -25.66 1.80
N ALA A 230 19.95 -25.68 0.70
CA ALA A 230 19.98 -24.61 -0.29
C ALA A 230 19.54 -23.25 0.32
N LEU A 231 18.56 -23.22 1.22
CA LEU A 231 18.18 -22.01 1.94
C LEU A 231 19.32 -21.46 2.81
N ALA A 232 20.06 -22.34 3.49
CA ALA A 232 21.18 -21.95 4.33
C ALA A 232 22.31 -21.34 3.48
N GLU A 233 22.63 -21.96 2.33
CA GLU A 233 23.61 -21.44 1.37
C GLU A 233 23.16 -20.11 0.73
N ASN A 234 21.86 -19.93 0.49
CA ASN A 234 21.29 -18.71 -0.07
C ASN A 234 21.27 -17.51 0.91
N ALA A 235 21.55 -17.73 2.21
CA ALA A 235 21.46 -16.69 3.24
C ALA A 235 22.42 -15.50 2.99
N GLU A 236 23.62 -15.76 2.46
CA GLU A 236 24.59 -14.73 2.09
C GLU A 236 24.06 -13.90 0.92
N PHE A 237 23.57 -14.56 -0.14
CA PHE A 237 22.97 -13.91 -1.30
C PHE A 237 21.76 -13.05 -0.93
N ARG A 238 20.87 -13.56 -0.08
CA ARG A 238 19.73 -12.81 0.47
C ARG A 238 20.20 -11.53 1.16
N THR A 239 21.18 -11.66 2.05
CA THR A 239 21.69 -10.52 2.82
C THR A 239 22.35 -9.48 1.91
N ALA A 240 23.15 -9.93 0.94
CA ALA A 240 23.80 -9.06 -0.04
C ALA A 240 22.76 -8.34 -0.93
N SER A 241 21.72 -9.04 -1.37
CA SER A 241 20.64 -8.48 -2.21
C SER A 241 19.82 -7.39 -1.50
N TYR A 242 19.76 -7.42 -0.17
CA TYR A 242 19.10 -6.37 0.61
C TYR A 242 20.00 -5.13 0.82
N GLN A 243 21.32 -5.32 0.83
CA GLN A 243 22.27 -4.23 1.06
C GLN A 243 22.32 -3.27 -0.13
N ILE A 244 22.52 -1.99 0.17
CA ILE A 244 22.74 -0.95 -0.83
C ILE A 244 24.13 -0.38 -0.63
N THR A 245 24.81 -0.06 -1.72
CA THR A 245 26.12 0.59 -1.65
C THR A 245 25.96 2.04 -1.16
N PRO A 246 26.99 2.64 -0.54
CA PRO A 246 26.96 4.05 -0.15
C PRO A 246 26.71 5.01 -1.33
N LYS A 247 27.12 4.62 -2.54
CA LYS A 247 26.87 5.37 -3.77
C LYS A 247 25.38 5.35 -4.13
N GLU A 248 24.75 4.18 -4.12
CA GLU A 248 23.32 4.03 -4.36
C GLU A 248 22.50 4.73 -3.30
N GLU A 249 22.88 4.66 -2.03
CA GLU A 249 22.17 5.35 -0.96
C GLU A 249 22.15 6.87 -1.17
N LYS A 250 23.29 7.46 -1.56
CA LYS A 250 23.39 8.89 -1.90
C LYS A 250 22.51 9.26 -3.09
N LEU A 251 22.50 8.42 -4.13
CA LEU A 251 21.65 8.60 -5.30
C LEU A 251 20.17 8.55 -4.91
N MET A 252 19.77 7.53 -4.15
CA MET A 252 18.38 7.31 -3.73
C MET A 252 17.86 8.43 -2.80
N LYS A 253 18.72 9.03 -1.98
CA LYS A 253 18.36 10.19 -1.12
C LYS A 253 17.97 11.43 -1.93
N ARG A 254 18.48 11.57 -3.15
CA ARG A 254 18.20 12.69 -4.06
C ARG A 254 17.43 12.22 -5.31
N TRP A 255 16.77 11.07 -5.23
CA TRP A 255 16.08 10.47 -6.35
C TRP A 255 14.93 11.35 -6.83
N ILE A 256 15.03 11.82 -8.06
CA ILE A 256 13.96 12.48 -8.78
C ILE A 256 13.64 11.59 -9.98
N PRO A 257 12.43 11.01 -10.05
CA PRO A 257 12.02 10.22 -11.20
C PRO A 257 12.04 11.09 -12.46
N GLU A 258 12.65 10.58 -13.53
CA GLU A 258 12.53 11.16 -14.86
C GLU A 258 11.32 10.54 -15.54
N ASN A 259 10.29 11.37 -15.76
CA ASN A 259 9.10 10.93 -16.46
C ASN A 259 9.39 10.77 -17.96
N THR A 260 8.94 9.65 -18.52
CA THR A 260 9.11 9.26 -19.92
C THR A 260 7.87 9.53 -20.75
N LEU A 261 6.68 9.36 -20.16
CA LEU A 261 5.41 9.62 -20.84
C LEU A 261 4.93 11.04 -20.55
N TYR A 262 5.03 11.47 -19.29
CA TYR A 262 4.57 12.80 -18.85
C TYR A 262 5.68 13.86 -18.92
N ASN A 263 6.38 13.92 -20.06
CA ASN A 263 7.46 14.86 -20.33
C ASN A 263 7.08 16.00 -21.30
N THR A 264 5.95 15.90 -21.99
CA THR A 264 5.45 16.94 -22.91
C THR A 264 4.16 17.60 -22.39
N PRO A 265 3.96 18.92 -22.61
CA PRO A 265 2.71 19.59 -22.28
C PRO A 265 1.48 18.95 -22.96
N GLN A 266 1.65 18.46 -24.19
CA GLN A 266 0.58 17.85 -24.98
C GLN A 266 0.05 16.57 -24.32
N HIS A 267 0.95 15.68 -23.88
CA HIS A 267 0.55 14.44 -23.20
C HIS A 267 -0.13 14.72 -21.86
N ILE A 268 0.40 15.69 -21.12
CA ILE A 268 -0.19 16.14 -19.85
C ILE A 268 -1.61 16.67 -20.09
N GLU A 269 -1.82 17.52 -21.10
CA GLU A 269 -3.14 18.07 -21.39
C GLU A 269 -4.13 16.98 -21.82
N ALA A 270 -3.71 16.07 -22.71
CA ALA A 270 -4.54 14.94 -23.13
C ALA A 270 -4.99 14.08 -21.94
N LYS A 271 -4.11 13.86 -20.95
CA LYS A 271 -4.48 13.16 -19.72
C LYS A 271 -5.47 13.96 -18.86
N LEU A 272 -5.31 15.28 -18.74
CA LEU A 272 -6.27 16.10 -18.01
C LEU A 272 -7.65 16.11 -18.69
N GLU A 273 -7.71 16.15 -20.02
CA GLU A 273 -8.96 16.01 -20.79
C GLU A 273 -9.62 14.64 -20.55
N SER A 274 -8.84 13.55 -20.57
CA SER A 274 -9.34 12.20 -20.25
C SER A 274 -9.95 12.12 -18.85
N ILE A 275 -9.28 12.70 -17.85
CA ILE A 275 -9.78 12.74 -16.47
C ILE A 275 -11.08 13.54 -16.37
N GLU A 276 -11.15 14.71 -17.01
CA GLU A 276 -12.34 15.54 -17.02
C GLU A 276 -13.53 14.81 -17.68
N ALA A 277 -13.29 14.18 -18.83
CA ALA A 277 -14.30 13.39 -19.52
C ALA A 277 -14.82 12.24 -18.63
N ALA A 278 -13.94 11.51 -17.94
CA ALA A 278 -14.34 10.46 -17.01
C ALA A 278 -15.20 11.00 -15.86
N LEU A 279 -14.84 12.15 -15.29
CA LEU A 279 -15.61 12.79 -14.22
C LEU A 279 -17.00 13.25 -14.68
N ILE A 280 -17.13 13.77 -15.90
CA ILE A 280 -18.42 14.13 -16.51
C ILE A 280 -19.27 12.88 -16.72
N VAL A 281 -18.70 11.83 -17.32
CA VAL A 281 -19.40 10.55 -17.56
C VAL A 281 -19.94 9.95 -16.27
N HIS A 282 -19.19 10.07 -15.17
CA HIS A 282 -19.59 9.58 -13.85
C HIS A 282 -20.39 10.61 -13.03
N LYS A 283 -20.88 11.68 -13.65
CA LYS A 283 -21.72 12.73 -13.03
C LYS A 283 -21.09 13.37 -11.79
N MET A 284 -19.76 13.45 -11.79
CA MET A 284 -18.97 14.08 -10.73
C MET A 284 -18.66 15.54 -11.05
N LEU A 285 -18.80 15.94 -12.31
CA LEU A 285 -18.73 17.32 -12.80
C LEU A 285 -19.96 17.59 -13.68
N GLU A 286 -20.46 18.82 -13.63
CA GLU A 286 -21.48 19.32 -14.55
C GLU A 286 -20.83 19.90 -15.81
N VAL A 287 -21.48 19.74 -16.97
CA VAL A 287 -21.06 20.40 -18.21
C VAL A 287 -21.56 21.85 -18.13
N GLU A 288 -20.65 22.84 -18.14
CA GLU A 288 -21.06 24.23 -18.39
C GLU A 288 -21.53 24.32 -19.85
N GLU A 289 -22.83 24.27 -20.09
CA GLU A 289 -23.40 24.65 -21.38
C GLU A 289 -23.00 26.11 -21.65
N LYS A 290 -22.19 26.34 -22.68
CA LYS A 290 -21.96 27.70 -23.19
C LYS A 290 -23.26 28.20 -23.80
N THR A 291 -24.12 28.81 -22.99
CA THR A 291 -25.18 29.67 -23.48
C THR A 291 -24.51 30.88 -24.12
N THR A 292 -24.57 30.93 -25.45
CA THR A 292 -24.38 32.17 -26.20
C THR A 292 -25.61 33.05 -25.95
N ASP A 293 -25.35 34.35 -25.88
CA ASP A 293 -26.28 35.49 -25.70
C ASP A 293 -26.74 35.86 -24.28
N ASP A 294 -26.24 37.03 -23.89
CA ASP A 294 -26.89 38.19 -23.29
C ASP A 294 -27.91 38.05 -22.14
N GLU A 295 -27.63 38.87 -21.13
CA GLU A 295 -28.47 39.32 -20.00
C GLU A 295 -28.76 38.36 -18.82
N LYS A 296 -28.24 38.82 -17.67
CA LYS A 296 -28.72 38.67 -16.27
C LYS A 296 -28.37 37.38 -15.51
N THR A 297 -27.37 37.51 -14.64
CA THR A 297 -27.22 36.77 -13.37
C THR A 297 -28.50 36.93 -12.49
N PRO A 298 -28.74 36.09 -11.46
CA PRO A 298 -27.84 35.08 -10.85
C PRO A 298 -28.49 33.76 -10.37
N VAL A 299 -27.73 32.67 -10.26
CA VAL A 299 -27.99 31.64 -9.21
C VAL A 299 -26.69 30.95 -8.76
N VAL A 300 -26.36 31.09 -7.47
CA VAL A 300 -25.48 30.19 -6.73
C VAL A 300 -26.27 28.96 -6.34
N LEU A 301 -25.82 27.75 -6.71
CA LEU A 301 -26.18 26.52 -5.99
C LEU A 301 -24.97 25.58 -5.90
N SER A 302 -24.26 25.67 -4.78
CA SER A 302 -23.61 24.50 -4.20
C SER A 302 -24.69 23.68 -3.50
N LYS A 303 -24.73 22.35 -3.72
CA LYS A 303 -25.33 21.41 -2.75
C LYS A 303 -24.91 19.95 -2.95
N ARG A 304 -24.28 19.44 -1.88
CA ARG A 304 -24.32 18.08 -1.33
C ARG A 304 -23.60 16.95 -2.06
N ALA A 305 -22.32 16.75 -1.70
CA ALA A 305 -21.91 15.43 -1.25
C ALA A 305 -22.62 15.14 0.09
N LYS A 306 -23.49 14.13 0.12
CA LYS A 306 -24.13 13.69 1.36
C LYS A 306 -23.06 13.15 2.30
N ASN A 307 -22.79 13.88 3.37
CA ASN A 307 -22.34 13.29 4.63
C ASN A 307 -23.37 12.20 5.02
N ARG A 308 -22.93 10.94 4.98
CA ARG A 308 -23.60 9.83 5.68
C ARG A 308 -22.56 9.18 6.60
N SER A 309 -22.53 9.67 7.84
CA SER A 309 -22.48 8.90 9.08
C SER A 309 -21.79 9.73 10.16
N LEU A 310 -22.60 10.43 10.95
CA LEU A 310 -22.32 10.86 12.32
C LEU A 310 -23.65 11.41 12.82
N GLU A 311 -24.54 10.50 13.22
CA GLU A 311 -25.60 10.69 14.23
C GLU A 311 -26.48 9.44 14.25
N GLY A 312 -26.35 8.66 15.32
CA GLY A 312 -27.11 7.43 15.55
C GLY A 312 -26.56 6.64 16.72
N ARG A 313 -26.74 7.21 17.93
CA ARG A 313 -26.76 6.61 19.28
C ARG A 313 -25.91 5.37 19.58
#